data_AF-A0A6G2VXN7-F1
#
_entry.id   AF-A0A6G2VXN7-F1
#
_cell.length_a   1.000
_cell.length_b   1.000
_cell.length_c   1.000
_cell.angle_alpha   90.00
_cell.angle_beta   90.00
_cell.angle_gamma   90.00
#
_symmetry.space_group_name_H-M   'P 1'
#
loop_
_entity.id
_entity.type
_entity.pdbx_description
1 polymer ?
#
loop_
_entity_poly.entity_id
_entity_poly.type
_entity_poly.pdbx_seq_one_letter_code
_entity_poly.pdbx_strand_id
1 'polypeptide(L)'
;MRGPALSGAVLSPIEITSTSVQLGDVIQVGGQQCRVTYLFQLPGGAKRLVFESGELLTIHTGTRLIALRVVRVRGGDPTRALTTRRHRR
;
A
#
# COMPACT_ATOMS: atom_id res chain seq x y z
N MET A 1 1.25 7.91 -33.25
CA MET A 1 0.92 8.15 -31.83
C MET A 1 1.61 7.10 -30.97
N ARG A 2 2.77 7.40 -30.37
CA ARG A 2 3.44 6.48 -29.44
C ARG A 2 2.85 6.69 -28.05
N GLY A 3 2.08 5.72 -27.55
CA GLY A 3 1.64 5.69 -26.15
C GLY A 3 2.86 5.53 -25.22
N PRO A 4 2.83 6.07 -24.00
CA PRO A 4 3.94 5.91 -23.07
C PRO A 4 4.12 4.42 -22.76
N ALA A 5 5.34 3.91 -22.92
CA ALA A 5 5.71 2.57 -22.49
C ALA A 5 5.45 2.45 -20.98
N LEU A 6 4.65 1.46 -20.58
CA LEU A 6 4.43 1.15 -19.16
C LEU A 6 5.77 0.66 -18.58
N SER A 7 6.49 1.54 -17.89
CA SER A 7 7.63 1.14 -17.08
C SER A 7 7.16 0.19 -15.98
N GLY A 8 8.04 -0.75 -15.60
CA GLY A 8 7.74 -1.83 -14.68
C GLY A 8 7.03 -1.41 -13.39
N ALA A 9 6.28 -2.37 -12.84
CA ALA A 9 5.63 -2.25 -11.54
C ALA A 9 6.51 -2.95 -10.49
N VAL A 10 6.74 -2.29 -9.35
CA VAL A 10 7.52 -2.84 -8.25
C VAL A 10 6.63 -2.91 -7.01
N LEU A 11 6.70 -4.03 -6.29
CA LEU A 11 6.11 -4.12 -4.95
C LEU A 11 7.03 -3.40 -3.97
N SER A 12 6.53 -2.34 -3.34
CA SER A 12 7.28 -1.55 -2.37
C SER A 12 6.63 -1.64 -0.98
N PRO A 13 7.41 -1.83 0.09
CA PRO A 13 6.91 -1.69 1.45
C PRO A 13 6.63 -0.21 1.75
N ILE A 14 5.39 0.10 2.09
CA ILE A 14 4.93 1.45 2.37
C ILE A 14 4.22 1.44 3.72
N GLU A 15 4.53 2.43 4.54
CA GLU A 15 3.78 2.68 5.75
C GLU A 15 2.42 3.28 5.40
N ILE A 16 1.36 2.64 5.85
CA ILE A 16 -0.02 3.05 5.66
C ILE A 16 -0.67 3.44 6.98
N THR A 17 -1.63 4.34 6.87
CA THR A 17 -2.51 4.78 7.96
C THR A 17 -3.96 4.61 7.52
N SER A 18 -4.90 4.94 8.42
CA SER A 18 -6.31 5.06 8.06
C SER A 18 -6.54 5.93 6.82
N THR A 19 -5.76 6.97 6.54
CA THR A 19 -6.01 7.85 5.38
C THR A 19 -5.27 7.44 4.10
N SER A 20 -4.22 6.62 4.20
CA SER A 20 -3.34 6.30 3.07
C SER A 20 -3.41 4.87 2.57
N VAL A 21 -4.12 3.98 3.28
CA VAL A 21 -4.41 2.61 2.82
C VAL A 21 -5.21 2.64 1.50
N GLN A 22 -4.89 1.71 0.60
CA GLN A 22 -5.50 1.61 -0.73
C GLN A 22 -6.01 0.19 -0.99
N LEU A 23 -6.96 0.09 -1.92
CA LEU A 23 -7.36 -1.20 -2.48
C LEU A 23 -6.17 -1.87 -3.16
N GLY A 24 -6.04 -3.18 -2.95
CA GLY A 24 -4.95 -3.98 -3.47
C GLY A 24 -3.67 -3.93 -2.63
N ASP A 25 -3.60 -3.11 -1.58
CA ASP A 25 -2.53 -3.22 -0.59
C ASP A 25 -2.50 -4.62 0.02
N VAL A 26 -1.30 -5.16 0.22
CA VAL A 26 -1.13 -6.45 0.91
C VAL A 26 -0.52 -6.19 2.28
N ILE A 27 -1.24 -6.56 3.33
CA ILE A 27 -0.82 -6.42 4.72
C ILE A 27 -0.45 -7.80 5.25
N GLN A 28 0.66 -7.92 5.96
CA GLN A 28 0.95 -9.16 6.69
C GLN A 28 0.26 -9.16 8.05
N VAL A 29 -0.55 -10.19 8.30
CA VAL A 29 -1.26 -10.39 9.57
C VAL A 29 -1.00 -11.83 10.02
N GLY A 30 -0.36 -12.02 11.17
CA GLY A 30 -0.08 -13.36 11.70
C GLY A 30 0.75 -14.26 10.77
N GLY A 31 1.58 -13.68 9.90
CA GLY A 31 2.35 -14.41 8.88
C GLY A 31 1.60 -14.66 7.57
N GLN A 32 0.31 -14.34 7.49
CA GLN A 32 -0.49 -14.45 6.28
C GLN A 32 -0.48 -13.13 5.48
N GLN A 33 -0.42 -13.24 4.15
CA GLN A 33 -0.58 -12.10 3.26
C GLN A 33 -2.07 -11.84 3.02
N CYS A 34 -2.56 -10.69 3.50
CA CYS A 34 -3.95 -10.30 3.43
C CYS A 34 -4.10 -9.12 2.47
N ARG A 35 -4.67 -9.37 1.29
CA ARG A 35 -4.90 -8.34 0.26
C ARG A 35 -6.19 -7.59 0.53
N VAL A 36 -6.13 -6.26 0.58
CA VAL A 36 -7.30 -5.39 0.79
C VAL A 36 -8.17 -5.34 -0.46
N THR A 37 -9.44 -5.71 -0.35
CA THR A 37 -10.42 -5.71 -1.45
C THR A 37 -11.51 -4.66 -1.28
N TYR A 38 -11.84 -4.29 -0.05
CA TYR A 38 -12.78 -3.21 0.25
C TYR A 38 -12.34 -2.37 1.45
N LEU A 39 -12.81 -1.13 1.48
CA LEU A 39 -12.55 -0.15 2.54
C LEU A 39 -13.85 0.50 2.94
N PHE A 40 -14.15 0.53 4.24
CA PHE A 40 -15.26 1.28 4.80
C PHE A 40 -14.74 2.37 5.72
N GLN A 41 -15.23 3.60 5.53
CA GLN A 41 -15.00 4.69 6.45
C GLN A 41 -15.83 4.46 7.71
N LEU A 42 -15.20 4.65 8.87
CA LEU A 42 -15.85 4.61 10.17
C LEU A 42 -15.82 5.99 10.83
N PRO A 43 -16.66 6.24 11.85
CA PRO A 43 -16.61 7.45 12.66
C PRO A 43 -15.21 7.71 13.24
N GLY A 44 -14.90 8.99 13.50
CA GLY A 44 -13.62 9.38 14.08
C GLY A 44 -12.40 9.18 13.16
N GLY A 45 -12.62 9.00 11.86
CA GLY A 45 -11.53 8.82 10.88
C GLY A 45 -10.98 7.40 10.78
N ALA A 46 -11.51 6.45 11.56
CA ALA A 46 -11.12 5.05 11.47
C ALA A 46 -11.54 4.42 10.13
N LYS A 47 -10.93 3.29 9.77
CA LYS A 47 -11.31 2.50 8.60
C LYS A 47 -11.43 1.02 8.95
N ARG A 48 -12.38 0.34 8.31
CA ARG A 48 -12.46 -1.11 8.25
C ARG A 48 -11.96 -1.58 6.89
N LEU A 49 -10.95 -2.43 6.90
CA LEU A 49 -10.40 -3.10 5.74
C LEU A 49 -11.07 -4.46 5.62
N VAL A 50 -11.51 -4.82 4.42
CA VAL A 50 -11.92 -6.18 4.08
C VAL A 50 -10.82 -6.80 3.26
N PHE A 51 -10.40 -8.00 3.64
CA PHE A 51 -9.41 -8.76 2.91
C PHE A 51 -10.07 -9.72 1.91
N GLU A 52 -9.30 -10.15 0.91
CA GLU A 52 -9.72 -11.16 -0.08
C GLU A 52 -10.17 -12.47 0.56
N SER A 53 -9.59 -12.85 1.71
CA SER A 53 -10.00 -13.98 2.54
C SER A 53 -11.37 -13.82 3.20
N GLY A 54 -11.94 -12.61 3.23
CA GLY A 54 -13.15 -12.26 3.98
C GLY A 54 -12.90 -11.77 5.40
N GLU A 55 -11.66 -11.86 5.88
CA GLU A 55 -11.26 -11.31 7.19
C GLU A 55 -11.36 -9.79 7.22
N LEU A 56 -11.54 -9.25 8.42
CA LEU A 56 -11.73 -7.82 8.66
C LEU A 56 -10.66 -7.29 9.60
N LEU A 57 -10.09 -6.14 9.26
CA LEU A 57 -9.20 -5.40 10.15
C LEU A 57 -9.72 -3.97 10.32
N THR A 58 -9.96 -3.56 11.56
CA THR A 58 -10.31 -2.17 11.86
C THR A 58 -9.07 -1.43 12.35
N ILE A 59 -8.78 -0.28 11.73
CA ILE A 59 -7.66 0.59 12.07
C ILE A 59 -8.18 1.97 12.47
N HIS A 60 -7.61 2.53 13.54
CA HIS A 60 -7.91 3.89 13.99
C HIS A 60 -6.92 4.89 13.39
N THR A 61 -7.14 6.18 13.64
CA THR A 61 -6.31 7.27 13.09
C THR A 61 -4.85 7.21 13.54
N GLY A 62 -4.58 6.69 14.74
CA GLY A 62 -3.23 6.48 15.26
C GLY A 62 -2.54 5.19 14.79
N THR A 63 -3.26 4.30 14.10
CA THR A 63 -2.71 3.02 13.65
C THR A 63 -1.80 3.23 12.43
N ARG A 64 -0.59 2.68 12.50
CA ARG A 64 0.41 2.68 11.42
C ARG A 64 0.79 1.23 11.12
N LEU A 65 0.69 0.80 9.87
CA LEU A 65 1.01 -0.56 9.42
C LEU A 65 1.95 -0.51 8.22
N ILE A 66 2.66 -1.59 7.95
CA ILE A 66 3.41 -1.75 6.70
C ILE A 66 2.58 -2.59 5.73
N ALA A 67 2.38 -2.07 4.52
CA ALA A 67 1.76 -2.78 3.41
C ALA A 67 2.73 -2.90 2.23
N LEU A 68 2.57 -3.95 1.43
CA LEU A 68 3.17 -4.03 0.11
C LEU A 68 2.21 -3.43 -0.91
N ARG A 69 2.70 -2.45 -1.67
CA ARG A 69 1.93 -1.77 -2.72
C ARG A 69 2.64 -1.86 -4.05
N VAL A 70 1.89 -2.17 -5.10
CA VAL A 70 2.38 -2.06 -6.47
C VAL A 70 2.52 -0.58 -6.82
N VAL A 71 3.77 -0.13 -7.01
CA VAL A 71 4.09 1.21 -7.49
C VAL A 71 4.52 1.10 -8.94
N ARG A 72 3.81 1.81 -9.82
CA ARG A 72 4.22 1.93 -11.22
C ARG A 72 5.31 2.98 -11.33
N VAL A 73 6.49 2.57 -11.79
CA VAL A 73 7.56 3.50 -12.12
C VAL A 73 7.23 4.10 -13.49
N ARG A 74 7.48 5.39 -13.71
CA ARG A 74 7.46 5.96 -15.07
C ARG A 74 8.85 5.84 -15.68
N GLY A 75 8.91 5.49 -16.97
CA GLY A 75 10.10 5.30 -17.82
C GLY A 75 11.39 5.91 -17.28
N GLY A 76 12.14 5.13 -16.51
CA GLY A 76 13.41 5.52 -15.91
C GLY A 76 13.94 4.37 -15.07
N ASP A 77 15.19 3.98 -15.33
CA ASP A 77 15.93 2.86 -14.75
C ASP A 77 15.46 2.47 -13.31
N PRO A 78 14.91 1.25 -13.10
CA PRO A 78 14.35 0.81 -11.82
C PRO A 78 15.38 0.81 -10.69
N THR A 79 16.68 0.82 -10.99
CA THR A 79 17.75 0.89 -9.97
C THR A 79 17.82 2.26 -9.27
N ARG A 80 17.31 3.35 -9.86
CA ARG A 80 17.30 4.69 -9.23
C ARG A 80 16.17 4.89 -8.22
N ALA A 81 15.09 4.11 -8.29
CA ALA A 81 13.96 4.25 -7.37
C ALA A 81 14.28 3.76 -5.94
N LEU A 82 15.26 2.86 -5.82
CA LEU A 82 15.68 2.26 -4.54
C LEU A 82 16.68 3.13 -3.75
N THR A 83 17.23 4.21 -4.33
CA THR A 83 18.38 4.93 -3.74
C THR A 83 18.05 6.25 -3.04
N THR A 84 16.82 6.77 -3.12
CA THR A 84 16.53 8.14 -2.64
C THR A 84 15.91 8.25 -1.25
N ARG A 85 15.74 7.16 -0.50
CA ARG A 85 15.26 7.21 0.89
C ARG A 85 16.41 7.17 1.90
N ARG A 86 17.38 8.08 1.78
CA ARG A 86 18.33 8.32 2.88
C ARG A 86 17.73 9.33 3.86
N HIS A 87 17.59 8.86 5.10
CA HIS A 87 17.26 9.60 6.30
C HIS A 87 17.69 11.07 6.24
N ARG A 88 16.71 11.98 6.28
CA ARG A 88 16.95 13.34 6.75
C ARG A 88 16.50 13.38 8.21
N ARG A 89 17.49 13.39 9.10
CA ARG A 89 17.37 13.81 10.50
C ARG A 89 16.89 15.27 10.55
#